data_AF-A0A2T0BCG1-F1
#
_entry.id   AF-A0A2T0BCG1-F1
#
_cell.length_a   1.000
_cell.length_b   1.000
_cell.length_c   1.000
_cell.angle_alpha   90.00
_cell.angle_beta   90.00
_cell.angle_gamma   90.00
#
_symmetry.space_group_name_H-M   'P 1'
#
loop_
_entity.id
_entity.type
_entity.pdbx_description
1 polymer ?
#
loop_
_entity_poly.entity_id
_entity_poly.type
_entity_poly.pdbx_seq_one_letter_code
_entity_poly.pdbx_strand_id
1 'polypeptide(L)'
;MNVNEIKQLLRKGKVYIDFGNHPGKDRFPREAAISGCCIITGKRGAAKFYEDIPISSKYKFNDNIANIDKIINSIKLCLNNYDNEIKNFQEYRNIIINEKEKFEKDLLNIFKKV
;
A
#
# COMPACT_ATOMS: atom_id res chain seq x y z
N MET A 1 -5.08 -20.82 -3.96
CA MET A 1 -4.41 -20.31 -2.75
C MET A 1 -5.48 -19.77 -1.82
N ASN A 2 -5.54 -20.25 -0.59
CA ASN A 2 -6.52 -19.76 0.39
C ASN A 2 -5.99 -18.53 1.15
N VAL A 3 -6.86 -17.87 1.92
CA VAL A 3 -6.52 -16.64 2.66
C VAL A 3 -5.37 -16.83 3.64
N ASN A 4 -5.28 -18.00 4.29
CA ASN A 4 -4.22 -18.28 5.26
C ASN A 4 -2.86 -18.42 4.58
N GLU A 5 -2.80 -19.07 3.41
CA GLU A 5 -1.58 -19.18 2.61
C GLU A 5 -1.09 -17.81 2.14
N ILE A 6 -1.99 -16.95 1.65
CA ILE A 6 -1.65 -15.58 1.24
C ILE A 6 -1.06 -14.81 2.42
N LYS A 7 -1.71 -14.87 3.58
CA LYS A 7 -1.24 -14.20 4.80
C LYS A 7 0.15 -14.70 5.23
N GLN A 8 0.40 -16.01 5.15
CA GLN A 8 1.70 -16.59 5.48
C GLN A 8 2.78 -16.14 4.50
N LEU A 9 2.48 -16.06 3.20
CA LEU A 9 3.42 -15.57 2.19
C LEU A 9 3.73 -14.09 2.40
N LEU A 10 2.70 -13.26 2.60
CA LEU A 10 2.89 -11.82 2.84
C LEU A 10 3.72 -11.55 4.09
N ARG A 11 3.49 -12.30 5.19
CA ARG A 11 4.29 -12.18 6.42
C ARG A 11 5.75 -12.61 6.28
N LYS A 12 6.08 -13.42 5.28
CA LYS A 12 7.47 -13.79 4.96
C LYS A 12 8.15 -12.76 4.08
N GLY A 13 7.38 -11.95 3.35
CA GLY A 13 7.89 -10.91 2.46
C GLY A 13 8.27 -9.63 3.21
N LYS A 14 9.33 -8.96 2.74
CA LYS A 14 9.68 -7.59 3.18
C LYS A 14 9.14 -6.51 2.24
N VAL A 15 8.92 -6.85 0.97
CA VAL A 15 8.53 -5.91 -0.08
C VAL A 15 7.43 -6.54 -0.93
N TYR A 16 6.37 -5.77 -1.17
CA TYR A 16 5.31 -6.09 -2.13
C TYR A 16 5.37 -5.07 -3.26
N ILE A 17 5.30 -5.54 -4.50
CA ILE A 17 5.43 -4.73 -5.70
C ILE A 17 4.23 -4.97 -6.59
N ASP A 18 3.56 -3.90 -6.99
CA ASP A 18 2.39 -3.96 -7.86
C ASP A 18 2.40 -2.83 -8.88
N PHE A 19 2.76 -3.16 -10.12
CA PHE A 19 2.69 -2.24 -11.24
C PHE A 19 1.39 -2.39 -12.03
N GLY A 20 0.43 -3.20 -11.57
CA GLY A 20 -0.85 -3.43 -12.21
C GLY A 20 -1.70 -2.17 -12.38
N ASN A 21 -2.82 -2.29 -13.09
CA ASN A 21 -3.80 -1.23 -13.15
C ASN A 21 -4.78 -1.39 -11.98
N HIS A 22 -4.91 -0.34 -11.15
CA HIS A 22 -5.82 -0.37 -10.01
C HIS A 22 -7.13 0.32 -10.41
N PRO A 23 -8.26 -0.41 -10.54
CA PRO A 23 -9.55 0.21 -10.88
C PRO A 23 -10.12 1.07 -9.75
N GLY A 24 -9.59 0.92 -8.53
CA GLY A 24 -9.96 1.70 -7.36
C GLY A 24 -9.03 1.39 -6.18
N LYS A 25 -9.57 1.48 -4.97
CA LYS A 25 -8.83 1.12 -3.77
C LYS A 25 -8.65 -0.40 -3.68
N ASP A 26 -7.50 -0.89 -4.14
CA ASP A 26 -7.23 -2.33 -4.26
C ASP A 26 -6.88 -3.03 -2.95
N ARG A 27 -7.31 -4.29 -2.83
CA ARG A 27 -7.20 -5.12 -1.63
C ARG A 27 -5.77 -5.58 -1.33
N PHE A 28 -5.02 -6.03 -2.34
CA PHE A 28 -3.70 -6.65 -2.12
C PHE A 28 -2.65 -5.71 -1.53
N PRO A 29 -2.48 -4.46 -2.01
CA PRO A 29 -1.55 -3.53 -1.37
C PRO A 29 -1.87 -3.27 0.11
N ARG A 30 -3.16 -3.27 0.49
CA ARG A 30 -3.59 -3.12 1.89
C ARG A 30 -3.22 -4.34 2.72
N GLU A 31 -3.51 -5.54 2.23
CA GLU A 31 -3.17 -6.78 2.93
C GLU A 31 -1.66 -6.95 3.11
N ALA A 32 -0.88 -6.58 2.08
CA ALA A 32 0.57 -6.56 2.15
C ALA A 32 1.08 -5.54 3.17
N ALA A 33 0.52 -4.33 3.20
CA ALA A 33 0.92 -3.28 4.15
C ALA A 33 0.66 -3.73 5.59
N ILE A 34 -0.54 -4.26 5.87
CA ILE A 34 -0.90 -4.81 7.19
C ILE A 34 -0.01 -5.99 7.58
N SER A 35 0.47 -6.77 6.60
CA SER A 35 1.38 -7.89 6.82
C SER A 35 2.83 -7.47 7.07
N GLY A 36 3.16 -6.18 6.96
CA GLY A 36 4.51 -5.65 7.22
C GLY A 36 5.37 -5.46 5.97
N CYS A 37 4.81 -5.57 4.76
CA CYS A 37 5.59 -5.29 3.55
C CYS A 37 5.78 -3.77 3.35
N CYS A 38 6.98 -3.38 2.90
CA CYS A 38 7.15 -2.12 2.18
C CYS A 38 6.41 -2.22 0.85
N ILE A 39 5.64 -1.20 0.50
CA ILE A 39 4.76 -1.20 -0.67
C ILE A 39 5.38 -0.35 -1.77
N ILE A 40 5.59 -0.94 -2.94
CA ILE A 40 6.02 -0.25 -4.16
C ILE A 40 4.92 -0.42 -5.19
N THR A 41 4.42 0.68 -5.74
CA THR A 41 3.34 0.62 -6.75
C THR A 41 3.66 1.37 -8.03
N GLY A 42 2.90 1.04 -9.07
CA GLY A 42 2.81 1.85 -10.27
C GLY A 42 2.05 3.16 -10.04
N LYS A 43 1.80 3.86 -11.15
CA LYS A 43 0.93 5.04 -11.23
C LYS A 43 -0.26 4.84 -12.19
N ARG A 44 -0.61 3.59 -12.49
CA ARG A 44 -1.74 3.25 -13.37
C ARG A 44 -3.04 3.19 -12.56
N GLY A 45 -4.11 3.78 -13.11
CA GLY A 45 -5.41 3.84 -12.44
C GLY A 45 -5.36 4.57 -11.09
N ALA A 46 -6.00 4.01 -10.08
CA ALA A 46 -6.07 4.53 -8.73
C ALA A 46 -4.73 4.53 -7.99
N ALA A 47 -3.75 3.73 -8.43
CA ALA A 47 -2.44 3.65 -7.78
C ALA A 47 -1.67 4.99 -7.76
N LYS A 48 -1.99 5.92 -8.66
CA LYS A 48 -1.37 7.26 -8.68
C LYS A 48 -1.87 8.18 -7.57
N PHE A 49 -3.06 7.94 -7.02
CA PHE A 49 -3.67 8.81 -6.03
C PHE A 49 -3.21 8.45 -4.61
N TYR A 50 -3.08 9.47 -3.77
CA TYR A 50 -2.67 9.30 -2.38
C TYR A 50 -3.80 8.73 -1.53
N GLU A 51 -5.03 9.14 -1.81
CA GLU A 51 -6.24 8.76 -1.10
C GLU A 51 -6.52 7.25 -1.19
N ASP A 52 -6.17 6.64 -2.33
CA ASP A 52 -6.32 5.20 -2.57
C ASP A 52 -5.15 4.40 -1.98
N ILE A 53 -3.93 4.89 -2.14
CA ILE A 53 -2.70 4.26 -1.62
C ILE A 53 -1.80 5.34 -1.01
N PRO A 54 -2.01 5.68 0.28
CA PRO A 54 -1.33 6.76 0.99
C PRO A 54 0.09 6.35 1.41
N ILE A 55 0.95 6.19 0.42
CA ILE A 55 2.38 5.93 0.58
C ILE A 55 3.16 7.08 -0.06
N SER A 56 4.36 7.32 0.46
CA SER A 56 5.26 8.34 -0.09
C SER A 56 5.48 8.13 -1.59
N SER A 57 5.52 9.23 -2.34
CA SER A 57 5.77 9.23 -3.78
C SER A 57 7.11 8.58 -4.16
N LYS A 58 8.07 8.47 -3.22
CA LYS A 58 9.35 7.74 -3.42
C LYS A 58 9.17 6.24 -3.68
N TYR A 59 7.99 5.68 -3.40
CA TYR A 59 7.65 4.28 -3.68
C TYR A 59 6.66 4.11 -4.83
N LYS A 60 6.29 5.19 -5.53
CA LYS A 60 5.37 5.16 -6.68
C LYS A 60 6.12 5.48 -7.98
N PHE A 61 6.09 4.58 -8.94
CA PHE A 61 6.85 4.70 -10.18
C PHE A 61 5.95 4.65 -11.42
N ASN A 62 6.38 5.33 -12.50
CA ASN A 62 5.90 4.96 -13.83
C ASN A 62 6.67 3.71 -14.25
N ASP A 63 5.96 2.67 -14.66
CA ASP A 63 6.48 1.35 -15.03
C ASP A 63 7.08 1.35 -16.45
N ASN A 64 8.09 2.19 -16.65
CA ASN A 64 8.82 2.33 -17.91
C ASN A 64 10.32 2.07 -17.74
N ILE A 65 11.01 1.82 -18.86
CA ILE A 65 12.43 1.45 -18.88
C ILE A 65 13.31 2.48 -18.14
N ALA A 66 13.00 3.78 -18.29
CA ALA A 66 13.76 4.86 -17.67
C ALA A 66 13.73 4.86 -16.13
N ASN A 67 12.79 4.12 -15.50
CA ASN A 67 12.68 4.03 -14.05
C ASN A 67 13.19 2.71 -13.47
N ILE A 68 13.67 1.76 -14.30
CA ILE A 68 14.13 0.45 -13.82
C ILE A 68 15.19 0.59 -12.71
N ASP A 69 16.21 1.43 -12.91
CA ASP A 69 17.27 1.63 -11.91
C ASP A 69 16.72 2.21 -10.59
N LYS A 70 15.77 3.15 -10.68
CA LYS A 70 15.13 3.75 -9.49
C LYS A 70 14.29 2.74 -8.74
N ILE A 71 13.56 1.88 -9.46
CA ILE A 71 12.77 0.79 -8.89
C ILE A 71 13.69 -0.20 -8.17
N ILE A 72 14.78 -0.65 -8.83
CA ILE A 72 15.78 -1.55 -8.24
C ILE A 72 16.39 -0.94 -6.97
N ASN A 73 16.75 0.34 -7.02
CA ASN A 73 17.31 1.03 -5.85
C ASN A 73 16.29 1.13 -4.71
N SER A 74 15.01 1.38 -5.01
CA SER A 74 13.94 1.40 -4.00
C SER A 74 13.73 0.03 -3.36
N ILE A 75 13.73 -1.05 -4.16
CA ILE A 75 13.66 -2.43 -3.66
C ILE A 75 14.84 -2.73 -2.74
N LYS A 76 16.08 -2.44 -3.19
CA LYS A 76 17.29 -2.65 -2.39
C LYS A 76 17.26 -1.85 -1.09
N LEU A 77 16.81 -0.60 -1.13
CA LEU A 77 16.65 0.23 0.06
C LEU A 77 15.69 -0.42 1.06
N CYS A 78 14.52 -0.88 0.61
CA CYS A 78 13.54 -1.54 1.47
C CYS A 78 14.07 -2.86 2.05
N LEU A 79 14.88 -3.61 1.31
CA LEU A 79 15.46 -4.88 1.78
C LEU A 79 16.61 -4.67 2.79
N ASN A 80 17.51 -3.73 2.49
CA ASN A 80 18.74 -3.51 3.24
C ASN A 80 18.52 -2.62 4.48
N ASN A 81 17.51 -1.74 4.46
CA ASN A 81 17.19 -0.82 5.55
C ASN A 81 15.74 -1.00 6.05
N TYR A 82 15.25 -2.24 6.02
CA TYR A 82 13.84 -2.58 6.28
C TYR A 82 13.29 -1.97 7.57
N ASP A 83 14.02 -2.10 8.70
CA ASP A 83 13.54 -1.65 10.01
C ASP A 83 13.27 -0.14 10.07
N ASN A 84 13.93 0.64 9.20
CA ASN A 84 13.68 2.06 9.07
C ASN A 84 12.66 2.36 7.96
N GLU A 85 12.76 1.71 6.80
CA GLU A 85 11.87 1.98 5.67
C GLU A 85 10.42 1.61 5.97
N ILE A 86 10.17 0.54 6.73
CA ILE A 86 8.82 0.09 7.08
C ILE A 86 8.03 1.11 7.91
N LYS A 87 8.74 1.98 8.65
CA LYS A 87 8.12 3.06 9.44
C LYS A 87 7.40 4.07 8.55
N ASN A 88 7.86 4.25 7.29
CA ASN A 88 7.21 5.15 6.33
C ASN A 88 5.80 4.67 5.90
N PHE A 89 5.43 3.43 6.21
CA PHE A 89 4.11 2.85 5.90
C PHE A 89 3.18 2.85 7.12
N GLN A 90 3.57 3.48 8.23
CA GLN A 90 2.74 3.53 9.44
C GLN A 90 1.42 4.28 9.21
N GLU A 91 1.45 5.42 8.52
CA GLU A 91 0.24 6.17 8.19
C GLU A 91 -0.72 5.33 7.35
N TYR A 92 -0.22 4.66 6.32
CA TYR A 92 -1.05 3.77 5.49
C TYR A 92 -1.71 2.66 6.32
N ARG A 93 -0.95 1.98 7.18
CA ARG A 93 -1.48 0.95 8.08
C ARG A 93 -2.54 1.51 9.03
N ASN A 94 -2.30 2.69 9.61
CA ASN A 94 -3.25 3.35 10.49
C ASN A 94 -4.55 3.69 9.76
N ILE A 95 -4.47 4.17 8.50
CA ILE A 95 -5.66 4.44 7.68
C ILE A 95 -6.46 3.15 7.47
N ILE A 96 -5.80 2.06 7.06
CA ILE A 96 -6.46 0.77 6.81
C ILE A 96 -7.16 0.24 8.07
N ILE A 97 -6.51 0.31 9.24
CA ILE A 97 -7.07 -0.18 10.51
C ILE A 97 -8.32 0.62 10.91
N ASN A 98 -8.32 1.93 10.68
CA ASN A 98 -9.39 2.83 11.08
C ASN A 98 -10.50 3.01 10.02
N GLU A 99 -10.38 2.37 8.86
CA GLU A 99 -11.35 2.53 7.75
C GLU A 99 -12.78 2.18 8.15
N LYS A 100 -12.96 1.11 8.93
CA LYS A 100 -14.28 0.69 9.40
C LYS A 100 -14.92 1.73 10.32
N GLU A 101 -14.16 2.17 11.31
CA GLU A 101 -14.63 3.19 12.27
C GLU A 101 -14.92 4.52 11.56
N LYS A 102 -14.06 4.92 10.62
CA LYS A 102 -14.28 6.10 9.80
C LYS A 102 -15.57 5.99 9.00
N PHE A 103 -15.83 4.86 8.35
CA PHE A 103 -17.06 4.63 7.61
C PHE A 103 -18.31 4.75 8.49
N GLU A 104 -18.30 4.15 9.69
CA GLU A 104 -19.41 4.26 10.64
C GLU A 104 -19.64 5.72 11.09
N LYS A 105 -18.57 6.48 11.35
CA LYS A 105 -18.65 7.91 11.66
C LYS A 105 -19.20 8.72 10.49
N ASP A 106 -18.75 8.42 9.28
CA ASP A 106 -19.20 9.10 8.06
C ASP A 106 -20.71 8.87 7.83
N LEU A 107 -21.20 7.64 8.05
CA LEU A 107 -22.64 7.35 8.02
C LEU A 107 -23.41 8.19 9.04
N LEU A 108 -22.96 8.21 10.31
CA LEU A 108 -23.61 9.01 11.35
C LEU A 108 -23.62 10.49 10.98
N ASN A 109 -22.54 11.03 10.41
CA ASN A 109 -22.45 12.44 10.03
C ASN A 109 -23.38 12.80 8.87
N ILE A 110 -23.51 11.93 7.87
CA ILE A 110 -24.40 12.14 6.73
C ILE A 110 -25.87 12.11 7.18
N PHE A 111 -26.23 11.20 8.09
CA PHE A 111 -27.61 10.99 8.52
C PHE A 111 -28.00 11.76 9.79
N LYS A 112 -27.08 12.48 10.46
CA LYS A 112 -27.36 13.36 11.62
C LYS A 112 -27.93 14.74 11.26
N LYS A 113 -28.34 14.97 10.01
CA LYS A 113 -29.14 16.14 9.63
C LYS A 113 -30.62 15.77 9.47
N VAL A 114 -31.31 15.63 10.60
CA VAL A 114 -32.68 16.13 10.86
C VAL A 114 -32.71 16.60 12.30
#